data_AF-A0A554LNQ0-F1
#
_entry.id   AF-A0A554LNQ0-F1
#
_cell.length_a   1.000
_cell.length_b   1.000
_cell.length_c   1.000
_cell.angle_alpha   90.00
_cell.angle_beta   90.00
_cell.angle_gamma   90.00
#
_symmetry.space_group_name_H-M   'P 1'
#
loop_
_entity.id
_entity.type
_entity.pdbx_description
1 polymer ?
#
loop_
_entity_poly.entity_id
_entity_poly.type
_entity_poly.pdbx_seq_one_letter_code
_entity_poly.pdbx_strand_id
1 'polypeptide(L)'
;MRLIIKVFFTGSFLREIHEIASRSKFKQLRNQINDEIKNVLEHIDDFVKNIHKNSSNGWSRKGPATSYAFLLVAQPFSWSVNPYVNRVKEHLTQGVERIYIMGTNQERKFVKNTISAIAKLPSCNLVEIFELNRDYRGDRNGIGALFVKKDIAKEDADKKNESFFDKDEQKEI
;
A
#
# COMPACT_ATOMS: atom_id res chain seq x y z
N MET A 1 18.30 20.29 -2.37
CA MET A 1 17.26 19.47 -1.69
C MET A 1 16.53 18.46 -2.59
N ARG A 2 16.24 18.77 -3.88
CA ARG A 2 15.49 17.87 -4.80
C ARG A 2 16.14 16.50 -5.10
N LEU A 3 17.47 16.38 -5.05
CA LEU A 3 18.16 15.11 -5.37
C LEU A 3 17.96 14.02 -4.30
N ILE A 4 17.75 14.44 -3.04
CA ILE A 4 17.69 13.57 -1.86
C ILE A 4 16.39 12.77 -1.84
N ILE A 5 15.28 13.42 -2.23
CA ILE A 5 13.95 12.80 -2.20
C ILE A 5 13.77 11.80 -3.36
N LYS A 6 14.51 11.97 -4.47
CA LYS A 6 14.50 10.99 -5.58
C LYS A 6 15.04 9.61 -5.16
N VAL A 7 16.05 9.58 -4.27
CA VAL A 7 16.62 8.33 -3.76
C VAL A 7 15.65 7.59 -2.82
N PHE A 8 14.84 8.32 -2.05
CA PHE A 8 13.84 7.77 -1.13
C PHE A 8 12.79 6.89 -1.86
N PHE A 9 12.37 7.26 -3.06
CA PHE A 9 11.37 6.51 -3.83
C PHE A 9 11.92 5.48 -4.82
N THR A 10 13.24 5.43 -5.02
CA THR A 10 13.85 4.56 -6.05
C THR A 10 13.48 3.09 -5.87
N GLY A 11 13.42 2.61 -4.63
CA GLY A 11 13.04 1.22 -4.34
C GLY A 11 11.58 0.92 -4.69
N SER A 12 10.64 1.81 -4.34
CA SER A 12 9.23 1.63 -4.70
C SER A 12 9.00 1.75 -6.20
N PHE A 13 9.71 2.68 -6.86
CA PHE A 13 9.70 2.80 -8.32
C PHE A 13 10.10 1.48 -8.99
N LEU A 14 11.29 0.95 -8.67
CA LEU A 14 11.80 -0.28 -9.29
C LEU A 14 10.86 -1.47 -9.08
N ARG A 15 10.22 -1.57 -7.90
CA ARG A 15 9.23 -2.62 -7.62
C ARG A 15 7.99 -2.51 -8.51
N GLU A 16 7.46 -1.30 -8.71
CA GLU A 16 6.31 -1.12 -9.60
C GLU A 16 6.69 -1.40 -11.07
N ILE A 17 7.89 -1.02 -11.51
CA ILE A 17 8.36 -1.36 -12.85
C ILE A 17 8.47 -2.87 -13.03
N HIS A 18 9.02 -3.57 -12.03
CA HIS A 18 9.13 -5.02 -12.06
C HIS A 18 7.74 -5.70 -12.08
N GLU A 19 6.79 -5.20 -11.29
CA GLU A 19 5.42 -5.70 -11.25
C GLU A 19 4.66 -5.44 -12.57
N ILE A 20 4.84 -4.27 -13.18
CA ILE A 20 4.29 -3.97 -14.52
C ILE A 20 4.88 -4.95 -15.53
N ALA A 21 6.21 -5.15 -15.52
CA ALA A 21 6.89 -6.05 -16.43
C ALA A 21 6.43 -7.52 -16.26
N SER A 22 6.24 -7.98 -15.02
CA SER A 22 5.81 -9.35 -14.72
C SER A 22 4.37 -9.63 -15.20
N ARG A 23 3.49 -8.63 -15.13
CA ARG A 23 2.09 -8.71 -15.57
C ARG A 23 1.89 -8.45 -17.07
N SER A 24 2.87 -7.87 -17.74
CA SER A 24 2.81 -7.50 -19.17
C SER A 24 2.90 -8.65 -20.17
N LYS A 25 2.49 -9.87 -19.80
CA LYS A 25 2.47 -11.03 -20.71
C LYS A 25 1.57 -10.79 -21.94
N PHE A 26 0.56 -9.92 -21.81
CA PHE A 26 -0.40 -9.58 -22.86
C PHE A 26 0.09 -8.41 -23.75
N LYS A 27 -0.13 -8.51 -25.07
CA LYS A 27 0.32 -7.53 -26.08
C LYS A 27 -0.21 -6.10 -25.84
N GLN A 28 -1.43 -5.97 -25.30
CA GLN A 28 -2.03 -4.66 -24.98
C GLN A 28 -1.28 -3.91 -23.87
N LEU A 29 -0.87 -4.60 -22.79
CA LEU A 29 -0.09 -4.01 -21.71
C LEU A 29 1.31 -3.59 -22.18
N ARG A 30 1.95 -4.39 -23.05
CA ARG A 30 3.27 -4.07 -23.63
C ARG A 30 3.32 -2.74 -24.37
N ASN A 31 2.26 -2.42 -25.12
CA ASN A 31 2.18 -1.17 -25.86
C ASN A 31 2.02 0.06 -24.95
N GLN A 32 1.60 -0.14 -23.70
CA GLN A 32 1.36 0.92 -22.71
C GLN A 32 2.46 1.00 -21.64
N ILE A 33 3.49 0.14 -21.70
CA ILE A 33 4.55 0.11 -20.68
C ILE A 33 5.20 1.48 -20.53
N ASN A 34 5.60 2.13 -21.62
CA ASN A 34 6.28 3.43 -21.52
C ASN A 34 5.41 4.49 -20.84
N ASP A 35 4.12 4.50 -21.16
CA ASP A 35 3.16 5.41 -20.53
C ASP A 35 2.94 5.05 -19.05
N GLU A 36 2.88 3.77 -18.71
CA GLU A 36 2.80 3.32 -17.31
C GLU A 36 4.02 3.73 -16.50
N ILE A 37 5.24 3.52 -17.03
CA ILE A 37 6.49 3.95 -16.39
C ILE A 37 6.49 5.46 -16.16
N LYS A 38 6.09 6.24 -17.18
CA LYS A 38 5.97 7.69 -17.09
C LYS A 38 4.97 8.10 -16.02
N ASN A 39 3.80 7.47 -15.99
CA ASN A 39 2.75 7.74 -15.00
C ASN A 39 3.22 7.42 -13.57
N VAL A 40 4.01 6.35 -13.37
CA VAL A 40 4.60 6.03 -12.07
C VAL A 40 5.59 7.13 -11.65
N LEU A 41 6.44 7.59 -12.56
CA LEU A 41 7.38 8.70 -12.30
C LEU A 41 6.65 10.00 -11.95
N GLU A 42 5.60 10.34 -12.70
CA GLU A 42 4.79 11.54 -12.47
C GLU A 42 4.09 11.48 -11.11
N HIS A 43 3.51 10.34 -10.74
CA HIS A 43 2.87 10.16 -9.43
C HIS A 43 3.88 10.28 -8.28
N ILE A 44 5.08 9.73 -8.44
CA ILE A 44 6.17 9.91 -7.45
C ILE A 44 6.59 11.38 -7.36
N ASP A 45 6.78 12.06 -8.49
CA ASP A 45 7.20 13.47 -8.50
C ASP A 45 6.13 14.38 -7.87
N ASP A 46 4.85 14.11 -8.10
CA ASP A 46 3.73 14.81 -7.45
C ASP A 46 3.73 14.57 -5.93
N PHE A 47 3.91 13.31 -5.50
CA PHE A 47 4.06 12.99 -4.08
C PHE A 47 5.21 13.78 -3.45
N VAL A 48 6.38 13.78 -4.08
CA VAL A 48 7.58 14.49 -3.60
C VAL A 48 7.32 15.99 -3.45
N LYS A 49 6.64 16.62 -4.41
CA LYS A 49 6.30 18.05 -4.37
C LYS A 49 5.36 18.39 -3.21
N ASN A 50 4.52 17.44 -2.80
CA ASN A 50 3.47 17.64 -1.80
C ASN A 50 3.79 17.00 -0.43
N ILE A 51 4.96 16.34 -0.30
CA ILE A 51 5.34 15.57 0.90
C ILE A 51 5.33 16.37 2.20
N HIS A 52 5.59 17.69 2.12
CA HIS A 52 5.58 18.61 3.25
C HIS A 52 4.27 19.38 3.43
N LYS A 53 3.33 19.26 2.48
CA LYS A 53 2.09 20.05 2.47
C LYS A 53 0.93 19.42 3.25
N ASN A 54 1.18 18.33 3.98
CA ASN A 54 0.19 17.67 4.84
C ASN A 54 -1.18 17.43 4.15
N SER A 55 -1.21 17.22 2.82
CA SER A 55 -2.43 16.83 2.14
C SER A 55 -2.67 15.35 2.41
N SER A 56 -3.38 15.08 3.50
CA SER A 56 -3.59 13.77 4.11
C SER A 56 -4.39 12.75 3.28
N ASN A 57 -4.74 13.05 2.04
CA ASN A 57 -5.69 12.27 1.26
C ASN A 57 -5.15 11.99 -0.15
N GLY A 58 -5.05 10.72 -0.52
CA GLY A 58 -5.16 10.33 -1.93
C GLY A 58 -3.87 10.08 -2.70
N TRP A 59 -2.78 9.67 -2.06
CA TRP A 59 -1.60 9.21 -2.79
C TRP A 59 -1.72 7.76 -3.22
N SER A 60 -2.74 7.49 -4.03
CA SER A 60 -3.00 6.21 -4.66
C SER A 60 -3.05 6.37 -6.18
N ARG A 61 -2.47 5.39 -6.87
CA ARG A 61 -2.53 5.25 -8.32
C ARG A 61 -3.24 3.95 -8.64
N LYS A 62 -4.18 4.00 -9.57
CA LYS A 62 -4.77 2.81 -10.20
C LYS A 62 -4.35 2.80 -11.66
N GLY A 63 -3.48 1.87 -12.00
CA GLY A 63 -3.06 1.61 -13.37
C GLY A 63 -3.69 0.33 -13.94
N PRO A 64 -3.63 0.14 -15.26
CA PRO A 64 -4.06 -1.08 -15.94
C PRO A 64 -3.28 -2.33 -15.49
N ALA A 65 -2.03 -2.17 -15.05
CA ALA A 65 -1.18 -3.27 -14.59
C ALA A 65 -1.12 -3.38 -13.07
N THR A 66 -0.95 -2.25 -12.38
CA THR A 66 -0.75 -2.20 -10.93
C THR A 66 -1.54 -1.06 -10.31
N SER A 67 -2.08 -1.30 -9.11
CA SER A 67 -2.71 -0.28 -8.28
C SER A 67 -1.98 -0.18 -6.96
N TYR A 68 -1.37 0.97 -6.66
CA TYR A 68 -0.54 1.15 -5.46
C TYR A 68 -0.83 2.46 -4.73
N ALA A 69 -0.48 2.52 -3.44
CA ALA A 69 -0.56 3.74 -2.64
C ALA A 69 0.71 3.94 -1.80
N PHE A 70 0.99 5.21 -1.50
CA PHE A 70 2.05 5.63 -0.59
C PHE A 70 1.43 6.21 0.68
N LEU A 71 1.79 5.66 1.83
CA LEU A 71 1.42 6.18 3.14
C LEU A 71 2.67 6.65 3.87
N LEU A 72 2.78 7.96 4.06
CA LEU A 72 3.81 8.55 4.89
C LEU A 72 3.41 8.47 6.36
N VAL A 73 4.23 7.80 7.17
CA VAL A 73 4.13 7.76 8.64
C VAL A 73 5.11 8.78 9.19
N ALA A 74 4.57 9.97 9.47
CA ALA A 74 5.33 11.17 9.79
C ALA A 74 4.52 12.05 10.74
N GLN A 75 5.20 12.74 11.67
CA GLN A 75 4.59 13.79 12.50
C GLN A 75 3.27 13.35 13.15
N PRO A 76 3.31 12.37 14.07
CA PRO A 76 2.10 11.87 14.67
C PRO A 76 1.41 12.98 15.49
N PHE A 77 0.27 13.47 14.99
CA PHE A 77 -0.56 14.46 15.70
C PHE A 77 -1.01 13.96 17.09
N SER A 78 -1.08 12.63 17.30
CA SER A 78 -1.57 12.01 18.54
C SER A 78 -0.81 10.75 18.97
N TRP A 79 0.34 10.43 18.36
CA TRP A 79 1.04 9.13 18.51
C TRP A 79 0.14 7.90 18.36
N SER A 80 -1.04 8.07 17.77
CA SER A 80 -1.98 7.00 17.49
C SER A 80 -1.70 6.38 16.13
N VAL A 81 -1.69 5.06 16.08
CA VAL A 81 -1.53 4.29 14.83
C VAL A 81 -2.85 4.23 14.04
N ASN A 82 -4.00 4.46 14.69
CA ASN A 82 -5.33 4.26 14.11
C ASN A 82 -5.59 5.08 12.83
N PRO A 83 -5.18 6.36 12.73
CA PRO A 83 -5.35 7.11 11.48
C PRO A 83 -4.65 6.46 10.28
N TYR A 84 -3.48 5.85 10.49
CA TYR A 84 -2.74 5.16 9.44
C TYR A 84 -3.41 3.84 9.07
N VAL A 85 -3.88 3.09 10.06
CA VAL A 85 -4.65 1.84 9.85
C VAL A 85 -5.93 2.12 9.06
N ASN A 86 -6.65 3.19 9.38
CA ASN A 86 -7.88 3.58 8.67
C ASN A 86 -7.59 3.99 7.22
N ARG A 87 -6.54 4.77 6.98
CA ARG A 87 -6.10 5.11 5.61
C ARG A 87 -5.73 3.87 4.78
N VAL A 88 -5.08 2.88 5.39
CA VAL A 88 -4.81 1.60 4.70
C VAL A 88 -6.12 0.92 4.31
N LYS A 89 -7.09 0.84 5.23
CA LYS A 89 -8.42 0.28 4.92
C LYS A 89 -9.11 1.02 3.76
N GLU A 90 -9.07 2.35 3.78
CA GLU A 90 -9.64 3.19 2.70
C GLU A 90 -8.97 2.93 1.35
N HIS A 91 -7.64 2.80 1.29
CA HIS A 91 -6.96 2.46 0.05
C HIS A 91 -7.34 1.07 -0.45
N LEU A 92 -7.44 0.08 0.45
CA LEU A 92 -7.85 -1.28 0.07
C LEU A 92 -9.31 -1.31 -0.44
N THR A 93 -10.23 -0.56 0.17
CA THR A 93 -11.62 -0.45 -0.30
C THR A 93 -11.72 0.27 -1.63
N GLN A 94 -10.84 1.23 -1.90
CA GLN A 94 -10.69 1.85 -3.21
C GLN A 94 -10.11 0.88 -4.26
N GLY A 95 -9.64 -0.31 -3.90
CA GLY A 95 -9.07 -1.27 -4.86
C GLY A 95 -7.58 -1.08 -5.11
N VAL A 96 -6.86 -0.43 -4.19
CA VAL A 96 -5.40 -0.46 -4.18
C VAL A 96 -4.93 -1.88 -3.82
N GLU A 97 -4.00 -2.40 -4.60
CA GLU A 97 -3.43 -3.74 -4.41
C GLU A 97 -2.13 -3.72 -3.60
N ARG A 98 -1.36 -2.63 -3.67
CA ARG A 98 -0.02 -2.54 -3.07
C ARG A 98 0.09 -1.27 -2.24
N ILE A 99 0.53 -1.36 -0.99
CA ILE A 99 0.61 -0.20 -0.10
C ILE A 99 2.03 -0.10 0.46
N TYR A 100 2.69 0.99 0.12
CA TYR A 100 4.01 1.35 0.62
C TYR A 100 3.86 2.23 1.84
N ILE A 101 4.29 1.73 2.99
CA ILE A 101 4.41 2.52 4.22
C ILE A 101 5.83 3.06 4.28
N MET A 102 5.99 4.36 4.50
CA MET A 102 7.30 5.01 4.58
C MET A 102 7.36 5.90 5.81
N GLY A 103 8.38 5.73 6.63
CA GLY A 103 8.56 6.52 7.84
C GLY A 103 10.00 6.92 8.10
N THR A 104 10.17 7.80 9.09
CA THR A 104 11.48 8.36 9.45
C THR A 104 12.25 7.46 10.40
N ASN A 105 13.58 7.60 10.41
CA ASN A 105 14.40 6.94 11.41
C ASN A 105 14.14 7.50 12.83
N GLN A 106 13.90 8.81 12.93
CA GLN A 106 13.62 9.49 14.20
C GLN A 106 12.35 8.94 14.88
N GLU A 107 11.36 8.50 14.10
CA GLU A 107 10.09 7.95 14.60
C GLU A 107 10.03 6.42 14.47
N ARG A 108 11.18 5.73 14.32
CA ARG A 108 11.27 4.30 13.99
C ARG A 108 10.39 3.40 14.87
N LYS A 109 10.32 3.65 16.19
CA LYS A 109 9.46 2.88 17.11
C LYS A 109 7.98 3.03 16.74
N PHE A 110 7.54 4.25 16.47
CA PHE A 110 6.17 4.52 16.07
C PHE A 110 5.85 3.91 14.70
N VAL A 111 6.77 4.04 13.74
CA VAL A 111 6.59 3.41 12.41
C VAL A 111 6.48 1.90 12.51
N LYS A 112 7.32 1.24 13.32
CA LYS A 112 7.23 -0.20 13.60
C LYS A 112 5.88 -0.58 14.23
N ASN A 113 5.38 0.21 15.19
CA ASN A 113 4.07 -0.04 15.78
C ASN A 113 2.94 0.08 14.75
N THR A 114 3.02 1.07 13.86
CA THR A 114 2.08 1.25 12.74
C THR A 114 2.11 0.06 11.78
N ILE A 115 3.31 -0.37 11.35
CA ILE A 115 3.49 -1.56 10.49
C ILE A 115 2.88 -2.80 11.17
N SER A 116 3.20 -3.02 12.45
CA SER A 116 2.64 -4.15 13.21
C SER A 116 1.12 -4.09 13.37
N ALA A 117 0.54 -2.90 13.50
CA ALA A 117 -0.91 -2.74 13.58
C ALA A 117 -1.57 -3.03 12.22
N ILE A 118 -0.97 -2.58 11.12
CA ILE A 118 -1.45 -2.86 9.76
C ILE A 118 -1.32 -4.34 9.42
N ALA A 119 -0.23 -5.00 9.84
CA ALA A 119 -0.02 -6.44 9.60
C ALA A 119 -1.06 -7.35 10.26
N LYS A 120 -1.81 -6.84 11.24
CA LYS A 120 -2.94 -7.56 11.87
C LYS A 120 -4.24 -7.44 11.08
N LEU A 121 -4.29 -6.61 10.02
CA LEU A 121 -5.49 -6.48 9.20
C LEU A 121 -5.66 -7.75 8.34
N PRO A 122 -6.85 -8.37 8.33
CA PRO A 122 -7.09 -9.57 7.53
C PRO A 122 -7.08 -9.32 6.01
N SER A 123 -7.24 -8.06 5.59
CA SER A 123 -7.35 -7.64 4.20
C SER A 123 -6.01 -7.39 3.49
N CYS A 124 -4.87 -7.53 4.19
CA CYS A 124 -3.56 -7.36 3.58
C CYS A 124 -2.50 -8.27 4.20
N ASN A 125 -1.45 -8.57 3.43
CA ASN A 125 -0.28 -9.31 3.88
C ASN A 125 0.95 -8.39 3.83
N LEU A 126 1.78 -8.45 4.87
CA LEU A 126 3.10 -7.81 4.86
C LEU A 126 4.02 -8.63 3.95
N VAL A 127 4.56 -8.00 2.90
CA VAL A 127 5.52 -8.63 1.98
C VAL A 127 6.93 -8.50 2.51
N GLU A 128 7.33 -7.28 2.89
CA GLU A 128 8.68 -6.99 3.36
C GLU A 128 8.72 -5.71 4.21
N ILE A 129 9.71 -5.64 5.10
CA ILE A 129 10.18 -4.42 5.74
C ILE A 129 11.57 -4.16 5.18
N PHE A 130 11.81 -2.95 4.71
CA PHE A 130 13.06 -2.57 4.05
C PHE A 130 13.60 -1.26 4.59
N GLU A 131 14.92 -1.07 4.50
CA GLU A 131 15.55 0.20 4.84
C GLU A 131 15.56 1.15 3.66
N LEU A 132 15.34 2.42 3.94
CA LEU A 132 15.44 3.51 3.00
C LEU A 132 16.81 4.16 3.19
N ASN A 133 17.58 4.28 2.10
CA ASN A 133 18.89 4.94 2.12
C ASN A 133 18.82 6.33 2.77
N ARG A 134 17.75 7.07 2.47
CA ARG A 134 17.37 8.33 3.13
C ARG A 134 15.86 8.40 3.27
N ASP A 135 15.35 8.96 4.36
CA ASP A 135 13.94 9.27 4.53
C ASP A 135 13.56 10.61 3.87
N TYR A 136 12.28 11.00 3.96
CA TYR A 136 11.78 12.23 3.35
C TYR A 136 12.30 13.53 4.01
N ARG A 137 12.90 13.45 5.21
CA ARG A 137 13.60 14.56 5.87
C ARG A 137 15.08 14.63 5.44
N GLY A 138 15.57 13.59 4.76
CA GLY A 138 16.94 13.47 4.29
C GLY A 138 17.87 12.72 5.24
N ASP A 139 17.33 12.20 6.35
CA ASP A 139 18.06 11.41 7.34
C ASP A 139 18.32 10.01 6.80
N ARG A 140 19.47 9.43 7.17
CA ARG A 140 19.83 8.07 6.76
C ARG A 140 18.98 7.02 7.49
N ASN A 141 18.84 5.85 6.87
CA ASN A 141 18.22 4.66 7.45
C ASN A 141 16.75 4.87 7.82
N GLY A 142 15.98 5.46 6.90
CA GLY A 142 14.52 5.47 6.99
C GLY A 142 13.96 4.04 6.95
N ILE A 143 12.69 3.89 7.30
CA ILE A 143 12.04 2.58 7.34
C ILE A 143 10.87 2.54 6.36
N GLY A 144 10.83 1.49 5.55
CA GLY A 144 9.76 1.20 4.62
C GLY A 144 9.13 -0.16 4.89
N ALA A 145 7.87 -0.32 4.51
CA ALA A 145 7.21 -1.61 4.44
C ALA A 145 6.31 -1.68 3.20
N LEU A 146 6.21 -2.87 2.61
CA LEU A 146 5.30 -3.15 1.51
C LEU A 146 4.22 -4.12 1.99
N PHE A 147 2.97 -3.72 1.81
CA PHE A 147 1.81 -4.58 1.98
C PHE A 147 1.16 -4.87 0.63
N VAL A 148 0.61 -6.07 0.48
CA VAL A 148 -0.26 -6.43 -0.65
C VAL A 148 -1.65 -6.74 -0.14
N LYS A 149 -2.67 -6.37 -0.91
CA LYS A 149 -4.05 -6.78 -0.66
C LYS A 149 -4.10 -8.30 -0.65
N LYS A 150 -4.73 -8.86 0.38
CA LYS A 150 -4.98 -10.29 0.45
C LYS A 150 -6.24 -10.57 -0.36
N ASP A 151 -6.16 -11.52 -1.28
CA ASP A 151 -7.34 -12.12 -1.85
C ASP A 151 -8.02 -12.90 -0.74
N ILE A 152 -9.09 -12.33 -0.19
CA ILE A 152 -9.99 -13.07 0.69
C ILE A 152 -10.69 -14.04 -0.26
N ALA A 153 -10.15 -15.25 -0.38
CA ALA A 153 -10.82 -16.34 -1.06
C ALA A 153 -12.26 -16.39 -0.51
N LYS A 154 -13.24 -16.51 -1.41
CA LYS A 154 -14.67 -16.65 -1.11
C LYS A 154 -15.03 -17.90 -0.28
N GLU A 155 -14.09 -18.53 0.43
CA GLU A 155 -14.33 -19.76 1.18
C GLU A 155 -15.21 -19.56 2.43
N ASP A 156 -15.38 -18.32 2.91
CA ASP A 156 -16.30 -18.02 4.03
C ASP A 156 -17.71 -17.61 3.59
N ALA A 157 -17.98 -17.47 2.29
CA ALA A 157 -19.32 -17.19 1.77
C ALA A 157 -20.15 -18.46 1.60
N ASP A 158 -19.52 -19.58 1.24
CA ASP A 158 -20.24 -20.84 1.02
C ASP A 158 -20.58 -21.57 2.34
N LYS A 159 -19.76 -21.41 3.40
CA LYS A 159 -20.07 -21.97 4.73
C LYS A 159 -21.22 -21.28 5.46
N LYS A 160 -21.63 -20.07 5.06
CA LYS A 160 -22.80 -19.39 5.63
C LYS A 160 -24.11 -19.72 4.91
N ASN A 161 -24.05 -20.23 3.68
CA ASN A 161 -25.24 -20.63 2.95
C ASN A 161 -25.71 -22.04 3.34
N GLU A 162 -24.79 -22.96 3.66
CA GLU A 162 -25.18 -24.31 4.11
C GLU A 162 -25.87 -24.29 5.50
N SER A 163 -25.46 -23.40 6.42
CA SER A 163 -26.11 -23.34 7.74
C SER A 163 -27.46 -22.62 7.77
N PHE A 164 -27.91 -22.03 6.65
CA PHE A 164 -29.17 -21.28 6.58
C PHE A 164 -30.32 -22.14 6.06
N PHE A 165 -30.04 -23.13 5.20
CA PHE A 165 -31.07 -24.04 4.67
C PHE A 165 -31.33 -25.27 5.55
N ASP A 166 -30.40 -25.66 6.42
CA ASP A 166 -30.55 -26.87 7.27
C ASP A 166 -31.44 -26.66 8.52
N LYS A 167 -32.00 -25.47 8.73
CA LYS A 167 -32.82 -25.17 9.94
C LYS A 167 -34.33 -25.21 9.74
N ASP A 168 -34.80 -25.39 8.50
CA ASP A 168 -36.23 -25.35 8.19
C ASP A 168 -36.89 -26.74 8.02
N GLU A 169 -36.15 -27.85 8.16
CA GLU A 169 -36.70 -29.21 8.00
C GLU A 169 -36.91 -30.01 9.31
N GLN A 170 -36.82 -29.39 10.49
CA GLN A 170 -37.11 -30.07 11.77
C GLN A 170 -38.26 -29.44 12.56
N LYS A 171 -39.39 -29.19 11.90
CA LYS A 171 -40.70 -29.08 12.56
C LYS A 171 -41.80 -29.62 11.65
N GLU A 172 -41.98 -30.93 11.65
CA GLU A 172 -43.30 -31.59 11.59
C GLU A 172 -43.14 -33.11 11.75
N ILE A 173 -43.55 -33.61 12.93
CA ILE A 173 -44.33 -34.83 13.26
C ILE A 173 -44.08 -35.15 14.74
#